data_AF-B6QD94-F1
#
_entry.id   AF-B6QD94-F1
#
_cell.length_a   1.000
_cell.length_b   1.000
_cell.length_c   1.000
_cell.angle_alpha   90.00
_cell.angle_beta   90.00
_cell.angle_gamma   90.00
#
_symmetry.space_group_name_H-M   'P 1'
#
loop_
_entity.id
_entity.type
_entity.pdbx_description
1 polymer ?
#
loop_
_entity_poly.entity_id
_entity_poly.type
_entity_poly.pdbx_seq_one_letter_code
_entity_poly.pdbx_strand_id
1 'polypeptide(L)'
;MIPKQYKAQHEAIPTFQQKKRWDTDKTPHVITNEDYVEAVKTGTKVNRLLSRLVIPGENTSPVRKDGNIEEWFIGLCNGLETTLSDETTRRIPFGSLEAKIGVVFDQVYQKEGMDESTGLPYGIKQSGFNETNILAWPWSFRQYTSADACRPINSITRTELVLVRNYTKDLIARSRLQVIILCGNNPVGIILTEHLKERRINIALPYGTIEAYVETMDGINIQRLYLKCPTSMLHVLTGTDAQIAHVTRLFHFAMRWTKTLNISPYFLDNSRAITRLVRLRGAEQKGAAPMTVNNIHPAIRVWLAR
;
A
#
# COMPACT_ATOMS: atom_id res chain seq x y z
N MET A 1 28.23 69.70 -22.33
CA MET A 1 28.18 68.67 -21.28
C MET A 1 26.79 68.04 -21.31
N ILE A 2 26.69 66.82 -21.81
CA ILE A 2 25.46 66.05 -21.95
C ILE A 2 25.65 64.77 -21.11
N PRO A 3 24.76 64.40 -20.17
CA PRO A 3 24.94 63.19 -19.40
C PRO A 3 24.68 61.94 -20.25
N LYS A 4 25.61 60.98 -20.13
CA LYS A 4 25.62 59.68 -20.80
C LYS A 4 24.39 58.85 -20.40
N GLN A 5 23.67 58.37 -21.40
CA GLN A 5 22.68 57.29 -21.26
C GLN A 5 23.39 55.98 -20.87
N TYR A 6 22.99 55.40 -19.74
CA TYR A 6 23.30 54.02 -19.37
C TYR A 6 22.52 53.08 -20.29
N LYS A 7 23.22 52.39 -21.21
CA LYS A 7 22.69 51.20 -21.90
C LYS A 7 22.67 50.05 -20.91
N ALA A 8 21.49 49.68 -20.42
CA ALA A 8 21.28 48.39 -19.75
C ALA A 8 21.38 47.27 -20.79
N GLN A 9 22.24 46.30 -20.50
CA GLN A 9 22.39 45.07 -21.28
C GLN A 9 21.10 44.24 -21.15
N HIS A 10 20.44 43.99 -22.27
CA HIS A 10 19.40 42.97 -22.36
C HIS A 10 20.09 41.60 -22.31
N GLU A 11 20.15 40.98 -21.13
CA GLU A 11 20.37 39.54 -21.02
C GLU A 11 19.14 38.81 -21.58
N ALA A 12 19.37 38.06 -22.65
CA ALA A 12 18.36 37.19 -23.25
C ALA A 12 18.07 36.02 -22.29
N ILE A 13 16.88 36.02 -21.71
CA ILE A 13 16.33 34.88 -20.97
C ILE A 13 16.12 33.74 -21.97
N PRO A 14 16.74 32.54 -21.81
CA PRO A 14 16.49 31.44 -22.71
C PRO A 14 15.08 30.88 -22.47
N THR A 15 14.23 31.00 -23.49
CA THR A 15 12.88 30.45 -23.57
C THR A 15 12.92 28.92 -23.57
N PHE A 16 13.02 28.31 -22.40
CA PHE A 16 12.94 26.86 -22.26
C PHE A 16 11.47 26.41 -22.15
N GLN A 17 10.77 26.40 -23.29
CA GLN A 17 9.56 25.61 -23.47
C GLN A 17 9.63 24.85 -24.79
N GLN A 18 10.45 23.79 -24.81
CA GLN A 18 10.24 22.71 -25.76
C GLN A 18 8.88 22.06 -25.45
N LYS A 19 7.89 22.37 -26.28
CA LYS A 19 6.70 21.54 -26.49
C LYS A 19 7.16 20.13 -26.86
N LYS A 20 7.21 19.20 -25.90
CA LYS A 20 7.16 17.77 -26.22
C LYS A 20 5.77 17.49 -26.78
N ARG A 21 5.67 17.52 -28.11
CA ARG A 21 4.53 16.98 -28.86
C ARG A 21 4.34 15.53 -28.43
N TRP A 22 3.08 15.16 -28.14
CA TRP A 22 2.71 13.78 -27.84
C TRP A 22 3.12 12.90 -29.03
N ASP A 23 3.91 11.87 -28.75
CA ASP A 23 4.34 10.89 -29.74
C ASP A 23 3.22 9.86 -29.87
N THR A 24 2.40 9.98 -30.91
CA THR A 24 1.23 9.12 -31.15
C THR A 24 1.58 7.68 -31.49
N ASP A 25 2.86 7.42 -31.80
CA ASP A 25 3.37 6.08 -32.14
C ASP A 25 3.82 5.27 -30.90
N LYS A 26 3.79 5.87 -29.71
CA LYS A 26 4.02 5.15 -28.45
C LYS A 26 2.70 4.71 -27.87
N THR A 27 2.18 3.59 -28.36
CA THR A 27 1.15 2.83 -27.64
C THR A 27 1.59 2.67 -26.17
N PRO A 28 0.74 3.05 -25.19
CA PRO A 28 1.06 2.84 -23.78
C PRO A 28 1.39 1.37 -23.57
N HIS A 29 2.59 1.08 -23.08
CA HIS A 29 2.97 -0.29 -22.77
C HIS A 29 2.07 -0.77 -21.63
N VAL A 30 1.14 -1.68 -21.95
CA VAL A 30 0.27 -2.32 -20.98
C VAL A 30 1.12 -3.29 -20.17
N ILE A 31 1.27 -3.00 -18.88
CA ILE A 31 2.10 -3.82 -17.98
C ILE A 31 1.46 -5.21 -17.84
N THR A 32 2.19 -6.22 -18.27
CA THR A 32 1.88 -7.65 -18.22
C THR A 32 2.28 -8.27 -16.87
N ASN A 33 1.91 -9.53 -16.64
CA ASN A 33 2.35 -10.24 -15.43
C ASN A 33 3.86 -10.49 -15.45
N GLU A 34 4.41 -10.73 -16.63
CA GLU A 34 5.83 -10.97 -16.90
C GLU A 34 6.67 -9.76 -16.49
N ASP A 35 6.18 -8.54 -16.74
CA ASP A 35 6.86 -7.31 -16.35
C ASP A 35 7.01 -7.19 -14.82
N TYR A 36 6.00 -7.61 -14.05
CA TYR A 36 6.08 -7.64 -12.58
C TYR A 36 7.10 -8.65 -12.09
N VAL A 37 7.11 -9.83 -12.70
CA VAL A 37 8.08 -10.89 -12.40
C VAL A 37 9.50 -10.43 -12.72
N GLU A 38 9.71 -9.81 -13.88
CA GLU A 38 11.00 -9.26 -14.29
C GLU A 38 11.47 -8.11 -13.39
N ALA A 39 10.56 -7.22 -12.97
CA ALA A 39 10.88 -6.16 -12.02
C ALA A 39 11.37 -6.72 -10.68
N VAL A 40 10.77 -7.81 -10.20
CA VAL A 40 11.26 -8.51 -9.00
C VAL A 40 12.61 -9.17 -9.24
N LYS A 41 12.80 -9.90 -10.36
CA LYS A 41 14.12 -10.49 -10.72
C LYS A 41 15.22 -9.44 -10.79
N THR A 42 14.91 -8.28 -11.34
CA THR A 42 15.84 -7.17 -11.44
C THR A 42 16.18 -6.64 -10.05
N GLY A 43 15.17 -6.42 -9.21
CA GLY A 43 15.35 -5.98 -7.83
C GLY A 43 16.18 -6.97 -6.98
N THR A 44 15.99 -8.28 -7.16
CA THR A 44 16.75 -9.30 -6.41
C THR A 44 18.19 -9.42 -6.88
N LYS A 45 18.49 -9.22 -8.16
CA LYS A 45 19.88 -9.21 -8.68
C LYS A 45 20.75 -8.10 -8.09
N VAL A 46 20.15 -6.95 -7.76
CA VAL A 46 20.87 -5.82 -7.14
C VAL A 46 21.29 -6.15 -5.71
N ASN A 47 20.52 -6.97 -5.00
CA ASN A 47 20.87 -7.42 -3.65
C ASN A 47 21.69 -8.72 -3.73
N ARG A 48 22.97 -8.66 -3.33
CA ARG A 48 23.89 -9.82 -3.41
C ARG A 48 23.34 -11.08 -2.72
N LEU A 49 22.64 -10.92 -1.61
CA LEU A 49 22.03 -12.03 -0.85
C LEU A 49 20.88 -12.72 -1.60
N LEU A 50 20.29 -12.03 -2.58
CA LEU A 50 19.08 -12.45 -3.29
C LEU A 50 19.33 -12.74 -4.78
N SER A 51 20.57 -12.60 -5.24
CA SER A 51 20.96 -12.76 -6.65
C SER A 51 20.65 -14.14 -7.24
N ARG A 52 20.51 -15.18 -6.39
CA ARG A 52 20.23 -16.56 -6.77
C ARG A 52 18.78 -16.99 -6.52
N LEU A 53 17.90 -16.08 -6.13
CA LEU A 53 16.53 -16.44 -5.78
C LEU A 53 15.73 -16.91 -6.99
N VAL A 54 14.88 -17.91 -6.73
CA VAL A 54 13.91 -18.43 -7.69
C VAL A 54 12.54 -17.83 -7.36
N ILE A 55 11.89 -17.28 -8.37
CA ILE A 55 10.51 -16.81 -8.26
C ILE A 55 9.59 -18.02 -8.24
N PRO A 56 8.67 -18.14 -7.27
CA PRO A 56 7.73 -19.24 -7.19
C PRO A 56 6.92 -19.38 -8.48
N GLY A 57 6.74 -20.63 -8.92
CA GLY A 57 5.84 -20.96 -10.01
C GLY A 57 4.37 -20.81 -9.59
N GLU A 58 3.46 -20.96 -10.56
CA GLU A 58 2.03 -20.66 -10.37
C GLU A 58 1.34 -21.47 -9.26
N ASN A 59 1.89 -22.63 -8.90
CA ASN A 59 1.34 -23.55 -7.91
C ASN A 59 2.15 -23.61 -6.61
N THR A 60 3.15 -22.75 -6.43
CA THR A 60 3.96 -22.76 -5.20
C THR A 60 3.24 -21.96 -4.11
N SER A 61 2.60 -22.67 -3.18
CA SER A 61 2.01 -22.07 -1.99
C SER A 61 3.03 -22.00 -0.86
N PRO A 62 3.00 -20.95 -0.02
CA PRO A 62 3.82 -20.92 1.19
C PRO A 62 3.55 -22.13 2.09
N VAL A 63 4.61 -22.68 2.71
CA VAL A 63 4.46 -23.69 3.77
C VAL A 63 3.65 -23.11 4.91
N ARG A 64 2.69 -23.89 5.40
CA ARG A 64 1.67 -23.46 6.34
C ARG A 64 1.63 -24.36 7.57
N LYS A 65 1.48 -23.75 8.74
CA LYS A 65 1.02 -24.47 9.94
C LYS A 65 -0.50 -24.59 9.91
N ASP A 66 -1.04 -25.73 10.29
CA ASP A 66 -2.49 -25.85 10.45
C ASP A 66 -2.99 -24.97 11.59
N GLY A 67 -4.25 -24.53 11.50
CA GLY A 67 -4.87 -23.73 12.54
C GLY A 67 -6.18 -23.10 12.12
N ASN A 68 -6.99 -22.80 13.12
CA ASN A 68 -8.20 -22.02 13.01
C ASN A 68 -7.93 -20.57 13.50
N ILE A 69 -8.49 -19.58 12.80
CA ILE A 69 -8.22 -18.16 13.09
C ILE A 69 -8.87 -17.70 14.40
N GLU A 70 -10.06 -18.21 14.72
CA GLU A 70 -10.75 -17.90 15.97
C GLU A 70 -9.99 -18.47 17.18
N GLU A 71 -9.58 -19.74 17.11
CA GLU A 71 -8.80 -20.39 18.17
C GLU A 71 -7.45 -19.68 18.39
N TRP A 72 -6.77 -19.33 17.30
CA TRP A 72 -5.52 -18.55 17.36
C TRP A 72 -5.75 -17.19 18.03
N PHE A 73 -6.86 -16.52 17.71
CA PHE A 73 -7.18 -15.21 18.27
C PHE A 73 -7.54 -15.28 19.76
N ILE A 74 -8.27 -16.31 20.20
CA ILE A 74 -8.53 -16.56 21.61
C ILE A 74 -7.20 -16.76 22.36
N GLY A 75 -6.26 -17.51 21.78
CA GLY A 75 -4.91 -17.68 22.34
C GLY A 75 -4.15 -16.35 22.50
N LEU A 76 -4.22 -15.48 21.50
CA LEU A 76 -3.66 -14.12 21.57
C LEU A 76 -4.24 -13.31 22.73
N CYS A 77 -5.58 -13.26 22.85
CA CYS A 77 -6.25 -12.51 23.91
C CYS A 77 -5.87 -13.05 25.28
N ASN A 78 -5.98 -14.37 25.50
CA ASN A 78 -5.60 -15.00 26.76
C ASN A 78 -4.13 -14.75 27.13
N GLY A 79 -3.21 -14.84 26.15
CA GLY A 79 -1.79 -14.58 26.40
C GLY A 79 -1.50 -13.14 26.78
N LEU A 80 -2.23 -12.18 26.21
CA LEU A 80 -2.08 -10.76 26.53
C LEU A 80 -2.72 -10.41 27.86
N GLU A 81 -3.94 -10.89 28.14
CA GLU A 81 -4.64 -10.69 29.41
C GLU A 81 -3.84 -11.26 30.58
N THR A 82 -3.35 -12.50 30.46
CA THR A 82 -2.57 -13.15 31.52
C THR A 82 -1.22 -12.47 31.78
N THR A 83 -0.58 -11.90 30.75
CA THR A 83 0.76 -11.31 30.88
C THR A 83 0.72 -9.83 31.26
N LEU A 84 -0.32 -9.10 30.88
CA LEU A 84 -0.36 -7.64 30.95
C LEU A 84 -1.49 -7.11 31.84
N SER A 85 -2.44 -7.96 32.26
CA SER A 85 -3.67 -7.54 32.94
C SER A 85 -4.40 -6.41 32.18
N ASP A 86 -4.36 -6.49 30.85
CA ASP A 86 -4.84 -5.44 29.95
C ASP A 86 -6.29 -5.72 29.51
N GLU A 87 -7.21 -4.80 29.82
CA GLU A 87 -8.62 -4.85 29.39
C GLU A 87 -8.85 -4.25 27.99
N THR A 88 -7.79 -3.95 27.23
CA THR A 88 -7.93 -3.37 25.89
C THR A 88 -8.68 -4.31 24.96
N THR A 89 -9.80 -3.83 24.40
CA THR A 89 -10.56 -4.56 23.37
C THR A 89 -9.71 -4.82 22.13
N ARG A 90 -9.72 -6.08 21.69
CA ARG A 90 -8.97 -6.54 20.52
C ARG A 90 -9.91 -7.01 19.42
N ARG A 91 -9.43 -6.88 18.18
CA ARG A 91 -10.17 -7.24 16.98
C ARG A 91 -9.51 -8.43 16.31
N ILE A 92 -10.32 -9.47 16.06
CA ILE A 92 -9.93 -10.61 15.23
C ILE A 92 -9.55 -10.12 13.82
N PRO A 93 -8.52 -10.70 13.18
CA PRO A 93 -8.24 -10.39 11.78
C PRO A 93 -9.46 -10.62 10.90
N PHE A 94 -9.67 -9.72 9.94
CA PHE A 94 -10.71 -9.85 8.94
C PHE A 94 -10.22 -10.71 7.77
N GLY A 95 -11.05 -11.64 7.32
CA GLY A 95 -10.84 -12.42 6.12
C GLY A 95 -10.29 -13.83 6.40
N SER A 96 -9.52 -14.38 5.46
CA SER A 96 -9.24 -15.81 5.43
C SER A 96 -7.76 -16.14 5.51
N LEU A 97 -7.42 -17.21 6.23
CA LEU A 97 -6.08 -17.81 6.20
C LEU A 97 -5.72 -18.38 4.81
N GLU A 98 -6.72 -18.56 3.94
CA GLU A 98 -6.55 -18.99 2.55
C GLU A 98 -6.20 -17.84 1.59
N ALA A 99 -6.36 -16.59 2.04
CA ALA A 99 -6.02 -15.44 1.23
C ALA A 99 -4.53 -15.40 0.89
N LYS A 100 -4.22 -14.89 -0.31
CA LYS A 100 -2.83 -14.68 -0.78
C LYS A 100 -2.30 -13.28 -0.48
N ILE A 101 -3.19 -12.33 -0.21
CA ILE A 101 -2.86 -10.92 0.04
C ILE A 101 -3.19 -10.59 1.49
N GLY A 102 -2.20 -10.09 2.21
CA GLY A 102 -2.30 -9.65 3.59
C GLY A 102 -2.16 -8.15 3.67
N VAL A 103 -2.91 -7.49 4.56
CA VAL A 103 -2.77 -6.05 4.79
C VAL A 103 -2.71 -5.78 6.29
N VAL A 104 -1.60 -5.18 6.72
CA VAL A 104 -1.39 -4.82 8.12
C VAL A 104 -1.50 -3.33 8.27
N PHE A 105 -2.48 -2.88 9.06
CA PHE A 105 -2.77 -1.48 9.26
C PHE A 105 -1.99 -0.90 10.43
N ASP A 106 -1.55 0.35 10.29
CA ASP A 106 -0.96 1.14 11.38
C ASP A 106 -1.96 1.39 12.50
N GLN A 107 -3.21 1.67 12.11
CA GLN A 107 -4.34 1.91 12.99
C GLN A 107 -5.58 1.45 12.24
N VAL A 108 -6.58 0.96 12.96
CA VAL A 108 -7.95 0.79 12.43
C VAL A 108 -8.88 1.45 13.44
N TYR A 109 -9.46 2.57 13.04
CA TYR A 109 -10.52 3.21 13.81
C TYR A 109 -11.85 2.62 13.40
N GLN A 110 -12.62 2.14 14.37
CA GLN A 110 -14.05 1.98 14.21
C GLN A 110 -14.64 3.39 14.12
N LYS A 111 -14.84 3.85 12.89
CA LYS A 111 -15.57 5.08 12.62
C LYS A 111 -17.04 4.72 12.40
N GLU A 112 -17.95 5.55 12.89
CA GLU A 112 -19.32 5.58 12.37
C GLU A 112 -19.25 5.71 10.84
N GLY A 113 -19.75 4.71 10.12
CA GLY A 113 -19.68 4.60 8.66
C GLY A 113 -18.57 3.69 8.11
N MET A 114 -17.72 3.06 8.94
CA MET A 114 -17.19 1.75 8.55
C MET A 114 -18.38 0.79 8.52
N ASP A 115 -18.47 -0.02 7.47
CA ASP A 115 -19.40 -1.14 7.48
C ASP A 115 -19.00 -2.06 8.64
N GLU A 116 -19.83 -2.05 9.69
CA GLU A 116 -19.59 -2.76 10.95
C GLU A 116 -19.29 -4.24 10.71
N SER A 117 -19.82 -4.79 9.61
CA SER A 117 -19.66 -6.18 9.22
C SER A 117 -18.25 -6.58 8.75
N THR A 118 -17.43 -5.65 8.21
CA THR A 118 -16.15 -6.00 7.56
C THR A 118 -14.92 -5.41 8.24
N GLY A 119 -15.01 -4.22 8.85
CA GLY A 119 -13.83 -3.56 9.45
C GLY A 119 -12.71 -3.17 8.48
N LEU A 120 -12.96 -3.25 7.16
CA LEU A 120 -12.04 -2.76 6.14
C LEU A 120 -12.26 -1.26 5.89
N PRO A 121 -11.20 -0.48 5.64
CA PRO A 121 -11.34 0.88 5.13
C PRO A 121 -12.14 0.90 3.82
N TYR A 122 -13.06 1.86 3.67
CA TYR A 122 -13.98 1.96 2.53
C TYR A 122 -13.26 1.83 1.17
N GLY A 123 -12.14 2.53 1.00
CA GLY A 123 -11.37 2.48 -0.25
C GLY A 123 -10.82 1.10 -0.59
N ILE A 124 -10.50 0.28 0.41
CA ILE A 124 -10.04 -1.11 0.22
C ILE A 124 -11.22 -2.00 -0.20
N LYS A 125 -12.33 -1.93 0.54
CA LYS A 125 -13.53 -2.70 0.21
C LYS A 125 -14.01 -2.42 -1.22
N GLN A 126 -14.10 -1.15 -1.60
CA GLN A 126 -14.52 -0.74 -2.94
C GLN A 126 -13.50 -1.08 -4.04
N SER A 127 -12.25 -1.33 -3.67
CA SER A 127 -11.26 -1.90 -4.59
C SER A 127 -11.47 -3.41 -4.81
N GLY A 128 -12.52 -4.03 -4.26
CA GLY A 128 -12.88 -5.43 -4.49
C GLY A 128 -12.29 -6.43 -3.48
N PHE A 129 -11.63 -5.94 -2.42
CA PHE A 129 -11.17 -6.80 -1.33
C PHE A 129 -12.35 -7.24 -0.45
N ASN A 130 -12.38 -8.52 -0.10
CA ASN A 130 -13.41 -9.17 0.70
C ASN A 130 -12.81 -10.33 1.52
N GLU A 131 -13.62 -10.94 2.37
CA GLU A 131 -13.20 -11.98 3.33
C GLU A 131 -12.51 -13.20 2.69
N THR A 132 -12.75 -13.47 1.41
CA THR A 132 -12.15 -14.63 0.72
C THR A 132 -10.77 -14.34 0.14
N ASN A 133 -10.45 -13.08 -0.15
CA ASN A 133 -9.28 -12.69 -0.94
C ASN A 133 -8.24 -11.85 -0.18
N ILE A 134 -8.56 -11.45 1.06
CA ILE A 134 -7.67 -10.70 1.94
C ILE A 134 -7.59 -11.35 3.32
N LEU A 135 -6.45 -11.15 3.99
CA LEU A 135 -6.34 -11.25 5.45
C LEU A 135 -5.86 -9.90 5.99
N ALA A 136 -6.65 -9.22 6.81
CA ALA A 136 -6.39 -7.85 7.21
C ALA A 136 -6.51 -7.65 8.72
N TRP A 137 -5.54 -6.97 9.32
CA TRP A 137 -5.53 -6.73 10.77
C TRP A 137 -4.73 -5.46 11.15
N PRO A 138 -5.06 -4.80 12.27
CA PRO A 138 -4.19 -3.78 12.84
C PRO A 138 -2.94 -4.44 13.46
N TRP A 139 -1.78 -3.79 13.36
CA TRP A 139 -0.51 -4.37 13.85
C TRP A 139 -0.51 -4.78 15.32
N SER A 140 -1.31 -4.11 16.15
CA SER A 140 -1.43 -4.35 17.59
C SER A 140 -2.62 -5.24 17.96
N PHE A 141 -3.47 -5.60 16.99
CA PHE A 141 -4.79 -6.21 17.19
C PHE A 141 -5.75 -5.38 18.05
N ARG A 142 -5.36 -4.18 18.51
CA ARG A 142 -6.21 -3.32 19.32
C ARG A 142 -7.33 -2.73 18.44
N GLN A 143 -8.52 -2.64 19.01
CA GLN A 143 -9.64 -1.94 18.44
C GLN A 143 -9.62 -0.50 18.93
N TYR A 144 -9.50 0.46 18.01
CA TYR A 144 -9.56 1.87 18.36
C TYR A 144 -10.94 2.42 18.01
N THR A 145 -11.56 3.14 18.93
CA THR A 145 -12.77 3.90 18.66
C THR A 145 -12.43 5.26 18.05
N SER A 146 -13.41 5.95 17.47
CA SER A 146 -13.24 7.34 17.03
C SER A 146 -12.79 8.27 18.16
N ALA A 147 -13.19 8.00 19.40
CA ALA A 147 -12.77 8.75 20.58
C ALA A 147 -11.27 8.55 20.89
N ASP A 148 -10.71 7.40 20.53
CA ASP A 148 -9.28 7.10 20.72
C ASP A 148 -8.40 7.80 19.68
N ALA A 149 -8.97 8.35 18.60
CA ALA A 149 -8.22 9.10 17.60
C ALA A 149 -7.59 10.39 18.16
N CYS A 150 -8.16 10.94 19.23
CA CYS A 150 -7.67 12.14 19.89
C CYS A 150 -6.84 11.83 21.15
N ARG A 151 -6.73 10.55 21.54
CA ARG A 151 -5.97 10.14 22.73
C ARG A 151 -4.55 9.74 22.32
N PRO A 152 -3.55 10.00 23.17
CA PRO A 152 -2.24 9.38 22.98
C PRO A 152 -2.47 7.87 22.96
N ILE A 153 -2.09 7.20 21.87
CA ILE A 153 -2.13 5.75 21.83
C ILE A 153 -1.21 5.26 22.94
N ASN A 154 -1.78 4.57 23.94
CA ASN A 154 -1.02 4.01 25.04
C ASN A 154 0.19 3.28 24.48
N SER A 155 1.39 3.76 24.86
CA SER A 155 2.66 3.19 24.40
C SER A 155 2.66 1.69 24.66
N ILE A 156 2.89 0.90 23.62
CA ILE A 156 2.97 -0.55 23.76
C ILE A 156 4.16 -0.90 24.65
N THR A 157 3.97 -1.76 25.64
CA THR A 157 5.08 -2.21 26.49
C THR A 157 6.01 -3.11 25.67
N ARG A 158 7.28 -3.25 26.12
CA ARG A 158 8.22 -4.16 25.44
C ARG A 158 7.72 -5.61 25.45
N THR A 159 7.06 -6.04 26.53
CA THR A 159 6.50 -7.38 26.66
C THR A 159 5.33 -7.58 25.69
N GLU A 160 4.41 -6.62 25.61
CA GLU A 160 3.30 -6.66 24.64
C GLU A 160 3.83 -6.68 23.20
N LEU A 161 4.85 -5.88 22.90
CA LEU A 161 5.50 -5.85 21.58
C LEU A 161 6.03 -7.23 21.17
N VAL A 162 6.68 -7.96 22.10
CA VAL A 162 7.20 -9.30 21.85
C VAL A 162 6.06 -10.30 21.61
N LEU A 163 5.01 -10.26 22.43
CA LEU A 163 3.84 -11.14 22.27
C LEU A 163 3.15 -10.89 20.94
N VAL A 164 2.78 -9.63 20.64
CA VAL A 164 2.15 -9.23 19.39
C VAL A 164 2.99 -9.66 18.19
N ARG A 165 4.32 -9.50 18.25
CA ARG A 165 5.23 -9.96 17.21
C ARG A 165 5.20 -11.46 17.01
N ASN A 166 5.24 -12.25 18.09
CA ASN A 166 5.23 -13.70 18.03
C ASN A 166 3.92 -14.22 17.45
N TYR A 167 2.79 -13.68 17.91
CA TYR A 167 1.47 -14.02 17.39
C TYR A 167 1.32 -13.59 15.92
N THR A 168 1.77 -12.39 15.54
CA THR A 168 1.73 -11.94 14.14
C THR A 168 2.53 -12.88 13.23
N LYS A 169 3.72 -13.33 13.67
CA LYS A 169 4.49 -14.32 12.92
C LYS A 169 3.76 -15.66 12.82
N ASP A 170 3.08 -16.09 13.88
CA ASP A 170 2.32 -17.33 13.86
C ASP A 170 1.10 -17.24 12.93
N LEU A 171 0.38 -16.11 12.91
CA LEU A 171 -0.70 -15.84 11.95
C LEU A 171 -0.20 -15.90 10.51
N ILE A 172 0.93 -15.25 10.23
CA ILE A 172 1.55 -15.30 8.89
C ILE A 172 1.94 -16.74 8.53
N ALA A 173 2.51 -17.50 9.47
CA ALA A 173 2.87 -18.90 9.25
C ALA A 173 1.66 -19.83 9.04
N ARG A 174 0.49 -19.48 9.57
CA ARG A 174 -0.77 -20.21 9.37
C ARG A 174 -1.54 -19.80 8.12
N SER A 175 -1.06 -18.81 7.37
CA SER A 175 -1.76 -18.27 6.20
C SER A 175 -1.03 -18.55 4.89
N ARG A 176 -1.80 -18.55 3.79
CA ARG A 176 -1.31 -18.68 2.40
C ARG A 176 -0.82 -17.35 1.81
N LEU A 177 -0.55 -16.37 2.66
CA LEU A 177 -0.10 -15.04 2.26
C LEU A 177 1.20 -15.14 1.44
N GLN A 178 1.16 -14.63 0.22
CA GLN A 178 2.31 -14.47 -0.67
C GLN A 178 2.76 -13.01 -0.72
N VAL A 179 1.83 -12.07 -0.54
CA VAL A 179 2.09 -10.63 -0.49
C VAL A 179 1.50 -10.06 0.80
N ILE A 180 2.29 -9.30 1.55
CA ILE A 180 1.87 -8.64 2.78
C ILE A 180 2.16 -7.15 2.66
N ILE A 181 1.11 -6.32 2.63
CA ILE A 181 1.24 -4.87 2.55
C ILE A 181 1.30 -4.29 3.96
N LEU A 182 2.42 -3.64 4.28
CA LEU A 182 2.70 -3.05 5.59
C LEU A 182 2.37 -1.55 5.56
N CYS A 183 1.26 -1.15 6.16
CA CYS A 183 0.78 0.23 6.11
C CYS A 183 1.31 1.05 7.29
N GLY A 184 2.13 2.06 7.02
CA GLY A 184 2.75 2.88 8.05
C GLY A 184 3.99 2.24 8.67
N ASN A 185 4.46 2.80 9.77
CA ASN A 185 5.75 2.43 10.36
C ASN A 185 5.64 1.36 11.45
N ASN A 186 4.51 1.26 12.17
CA ASN A 186 4.38 0.27 13.24
C ASN A 186 4.41 -1.18 12.72
N PRO A 187 3.69 -1.55 11.63
CA PRO A 187 3.79 -2.91 11.09
C PRO A 187 5.21 -3.27 10.66
N VAL A 188 5.95 -2.30 10.11
CA VAL A 188 7.36 -2.47 9.72
C VAL A 188 8.23 -2.80 10.92
N GLY A 189 8.07 -2.08 12.04
CA GLY A 189 8.83 -2.33 13.27
C GLY A 189 8.55 -3.68 13.93
N ILE A 190 7.32 -4.18 13.80
CA ILE A 190 6.89 -5.47 14.39
C ILE A 190 7.33 -6.65 13.52
N ILE A 191 7.00 -6.59 12.23
CA ILE A 191 7.05 -7.74 11.34
C ILE A 191 8.45 -7.93 10.77
N LEU A 192 9.10 -6.84 10.34
CA LEU A 192 10.40 -6.93 9.70
C LEU A 192 11.50 -7.13 10.74
N THR A 193 11.97 -8.38 10.84
CA THR A 193 13.19 -8.73 11.57
C THR A 193 14.42 -8.13 10.90
N GLU A 194 15.54 -7.98 11.63
CA GLU A 194 16.80 -7.51 11.04
C GLU A 194 17.21 -8.35 9.82
N HIS A 195 17.04 -9.67 9.92
CA HIS A 195 17.28 -10.58 8.80
C HIS A 195 16.42 -10.29 7.56
N LEU A 196 15.15 -9.91 7.73
CA LEU A 196 14.30 -9.53 6.61
C LEU A 196 14.68 -8.15 6.05
N LYS A 197 15.12 -7.21 6.90
CA LYS A 197 15.54 -5.87 6.48
C LYS A 197 16.77 -5.91 5.56
N GLU A 198 17.70 -6.84 5.80
CA GLU A 198 18.86 -7.09 4.92
C GLU A 198 18.45 -7.59 3.52
N ARG A 199 17.26 -8.20 3.42
CA ARG A 199 16.68 -8.74 2.18
C ARG A 199 15.71 -7.76 1.52
N ARG A 200 16.00 -6.47 1.65
CA ARG A 200 15.28 -5.40 0.97
C ARG A 200 15.59 -5.40 -0.53
N ILE A 201 14.56 -5.17 -1.32
CA ILE A 201 14.63 -4.90 -2.76
C ILE A 201 13.79 -3.66 -3.11
N ASN A 202 14.10 -3.07 -4.26
CA ASN A 202 13.27 -2.02 -4.85
C ASN A 202 12.72 -2.55 -6.17
N ILE A 203 11.41 -2.68 -6.28
CA ILE A 203 10.71 -3.15 -7.47
C ILE A 203 10.39 -1.91 -8.31
N ALA A 204 11.14 -1.71 -9.38
CA ALA A 204 10.93 -0.58 -10.30
C ALA A 204 9.82 -0.93 -11.30
N LEU A 205 8.75 -0.14 -11.30
CA LEU A 205 7.66 -0.22 -12.27
C LEU A 205 7.66 1.05 -13.13
N PRO A 206 7.05 1.06 -14.33
CA PRO A 206 7.01 2.23 -15.22
C PRO A 206 6.50 3.53 -14.56
N TYR A 207 5.63 3.40 -13.57
CA TYR A 207 5.04 4.54 -12.84
C TYR A 207 5.63 4.72 -11.44
N GLY A 208 6.83 4.18 -11.21
CA GLY A 208 7.70 4.38 -10.05
C GLY A 208 7.92 3.11 -9.20
N THR A 209 8.49 3.27 -8.01
CA THR A 209 9.10 2.16 -7.27
C THR A 209 8.29 1.69 -6.07
N ILE A 210 8.30 0.39 -5.79
CA ILE A 210 7.81 -0.24 -4.56
C ILE A 210 9.00 -0.73 -3.75
N GLU A 211 9.08 -0.33 -2.48
CA GLU A 211 10.03 -0.90 -1.52
C GLU A 211 9.46 -2.22 -0.98
N ALA A 212 10.22 -3.31 -1.12
CA ALA A 212 9.79 -4.64 -0.70
C ALA A 212 10.88 -5.41 0.05
N TYR A 213 10.47 -6.41 0.83
CA TYR A 213 11.36 -7.30 1.57
C TYR A 213 11.00 -8.76 1.26
N VAL A 214 12.02 -9.60 1.15
CA VAL A 214 11.86 -10.97 0.65
C VAL A 214 12.07 -11.99 1.76
N GLU A 215 11.03 -12.77 2.05
CA GLU A 215 11.12 -14.00 2.84
C GLU A 215 11.30 -15.20 1.92
N THR A 216 12.16 -16.12 2.33
CA THR A 216 12.46 -17.34 1.57
C THR A 216 12.23 -18.56 2.44
N MET A 217 11.78 -19.66 1.84
CA MET A 217 11.54 -20.92 2.55
C MET A 217 12.85 -21.64 2.92
N ASP A 218 13.79 -21.69 1.98
CA ASP A 218 14.99 -22.53 1.98
C ASP A 218 16.22 -21.74 1.47
N GLY A 219 16.18 -20.41 1.63
CA GLY A 219 17.23 -19.48 1.22
C GLY A 219 17.25 -19.17 -0.28
N ILE A 220 16.47 -19.90 -1.09
CA ILE A 220 16.46 -19.78 -2.55
C ILE A 220 15.06 -19.45 -3.07
N ASN A 221 14.01 -20.14 -2.60
CA ASN A 221 12.67 -19.93 -3.12
C ASN A 221 11.98 -18.78 -2.37
N ILE A 222 11.48 -17.79 -3.11
CA ILE A 222 10.68 -16.71 -2.51
C ILE A 222 9.39 -17.32 -1.97
N GLN A 223 9.14 -17.11 -0.69
CA GLN A 223 7.93 -17.55 -0.01
C GLN A 223 6.93 -16.40 0.10
N ARG A 224 7.39 -15.21 0.55
CA ARG A 224 6.54 -14.03 0.74
C ARG A 224 7.27 -12.74 0.38
N LEU A 225 6.50 -11.78 -0.13
CA LEU A 225 6.92 -10.40 -0.35
C LEU A 225 6.22 -9.48 0.64
N TYR A 226 6.99 -8.73 1.41
CA TYR A 226 6.48 -7.67 2.28
C TYR A 226 6.61 -6.34 1.58
N LEU A 227 5.50 -5.72 1.18
CA LEU A 227 5.49 -4.45 0.47
C LEU A 227 5.26 -3.31 1.45
N LYS A 228 6.15 -2.33 1.46
CA LYS A 228 6.00 -1.17 2.33
C LYS A 228 5.02 -0.18 1.72
N CYS A 229 3.97 0.14 2.45
CA CYS A 229 3.06 1.23 2.17
C CYS A 229 3.35 2.40 3.13
N PRO A 230 3.97 3.50 2.69
CA PRO A 230 4.40 4.59 3.57
C PRO A 230 3.22 5.39 4.15
N THR A 231 1.99 5.14 3.70
CA THR A 231 0.79 5.85 4.13
C THR A 231 -0.17 4.88 4.82
N SER A 232 -0.86 5.37 5.86
CA SER A 232 -1.98 4.62 6.46
C SER A 232 -3.11 4.48 5.45
N MET A 233 -3.55 3.26 5.20
CA MET A 233 -4.63 2.99 4.25
C MET A 233 -6.00 3.55 4.70
N LEU A 234 -6.15 3.92 5.99
CA LEU A 234 -7.33 4.62 6.48
C LEU A 234 -7.51 6.01 5.84
N HIS A 235 -6.42 6.70 5.54
CA HIS A 235 -6.43 8.09 5.07
C HIS A 235 -6.22 8.22 3.56
N VAL A 236 -6.19 7.12 2.82
CA VAL A 236 -5.82 7.12 1.40
C VAL A 236 -6.74 7.99 0.55
N LEU A 237 -8.05 7.99 0.81
CA LEU A 237 -9.00 8.83 0.07
C LEU A 237 -8.85 10.34 0.36
N THR A 238 -8.27 10.68 1.51
CA THR A 238 -7.95 12.06 1.91
C THR A 238 -6.49 12.43 1.62
N GLY A 239 -5.68 11.48 1.17
CA GLY A 239 -4.26 11.65 0.92
C GLY A 239 -3.95 12.48 -0.33
N THR A 240 -2.65 12.68 -0.56
CA THR A 240 -2.15 13.32 -1.77
C THR A 240 -2.29 12.39 -2.98
N ASP A 241 -2.32 12.96 -4.18
CA ASP A 241 -2.42 12.17 -5.42
C ASP A 241 -1.23 11.17 -5.54
N ALA A 242 -0.06 11.51 -4.99
CA ALA A 242 1.10 10.63 -4.94
C ALA A 242 0.90 9.41 -4.00
N GLN A 243 0.23 9.61 -2.86
CA GLN A 243 -0.10 8.52 -1.93
C GLN A 243 -1.11 7.56 -2.55
N ILE A 244 -2.15 8.08 -3.21
CA ILE A 244 -3.15 7.27 -3.92
C ILE A 244 -2.47 6.46 -5.03
N ALA A 245 -1.67 7.11 -5.88
CA ALA A 245 -0.94 6.42 -6.94
C ALA A 245 0.02 5.35 -6.41
N HIS A 246 0.58 5.53 -5.21
CA HIS A 246 1.39 4.49 -4.57
C HIS A 246 0.55 3.29 -4.12
N VAL A 247 -0.60 3.51 -3.47
CA VAL A 247 -1.50 2.43 -3.06
C VAL A 247 -2.09 1.69 -4.25
N THR A 248 -2.49 2.40 -5.30
CA THR A 248 -2.93 1.78 -6.56
C THR A 248 -1.85 0.89 -7.16
N ARG A 249 -0.57 1.32 -7.16
CA ARG A 249 0.55 0.47 -7.59
C ARG A 249 0.71 -0.76 -6.72
N LEU A 250 0.59 -0.64 -5.40
CA LEU A 250 0.66 -1.78 -4.47
C LEU A 250 -0.46 -2.78 -4.73
N PHE A 251 -1.70 -2.32 -4.90
CA PHE A 251 -2.83 -3.19 -5.21
C PHE A 251 -2.70 -3.86 -6.57
N HIS A 252 -2.26 -3.10 -7.58
CA HIS A 252 -2.04 -3.66 -8.90
C HIS A 252 -0.93 -4.71 -8.87
N PHE A 253 0.18 -4.44 -8.19
CA PHE A 253 1.25 -5.41 -7.97
C PHE A 253 0.75 -6.65 -7.24
N ALA A 254 0.10 -6.49 -6.09
CA ALA A 254 -0.37 -7.59 -5.25
C ALA A 254 -1.33 -8.50 -6.03
N MET A 255 -2.35 -7.91 -6.66
CA MET A 255 -3.31 -8.60 -7.52
C MET A 255 -2.64 -9.43 -8.62
N ARG A 256 -1.68 -8.83 -9.33
CA ARG A 256 -0.96 -9.47 -10.45
C ARG A 256 -0.04 -10.59 -9.95
N TRP A 257 0.71 -10.34 -8.89
CA TRP A 257 1.65 -11.29 -8.29
C TRP A 257 0.93 -12.52 -7.75
N THR A 258 -0.18 -12.33 -7.04
CA THR A 258 -0.93 -13.45 -6.42
C THR A 258 -1.99 -14.05 -7.34
N LYS A 259 -2.19 -13.46 -8.53
CA LYS A 259 -3.27 -13.75 -9.47
C LYS A 259 -4.66 -13.70 -8.81
N THR A 260 -4.83 -12.81 -7.83
CA THR A 260 -6.12 -12.63 -7.17
C THR A 260 -7.05 -11.86 -8.11
N LEU A 261 -8.20 -12.45 -8.45
CA LEU A 261 -9.16 -11.83 -9.36
C LEU A 261 -10.07 -10.83 -8.63
N ASN A 262 -10.81 -10.04 -9.41
CA ASN A 262 -11.86 -9.13 -8.93
C ASN A 262 -11.39 -8.00 -8.00
N ILE A 263 -10.08 -7.68 -8.02
CA ILE A 263 -9.55 -6.46 -7.41
C ILE A 263 -9.52 -5.37 -8.48
N SER A 264 -10.06 -4.20 -8.15
CA SER A 264 -9.98 -2.98 -8.95
C SER A 264 -8.92 -2.04 -8.37
N PRO A 265 -7.63 -2.20 -8.76
CA PRO A 265 -6.54 -1.42 -8.16
C PRO A 265 -6.65 0.10 -8.42
N TYR A 266 -7.38 0.48 -9.46
CA TYR A 266 -7.59 1.87 -9.87
C TYR A 266 -8.81 2.53 -9.22
N PHE A 267 -9.59 1.83 -8.38
CA PHE A 267 -10.79 2.39 -7.77
C PHE A 267 -10.53 3.73 -7.06
N LEU A 268 -9.44 3.81 -6.30
CA LEU A 268 -9.06 5.00 -5.54
C LEU A 268 -8.72 6.18 -6.45
N ASP A 269 -7.88 5.94 -7.46
CA ASP A 269 -7.53 6.92 -8.48
C ASP A 269 -8.80 7.41 -9.23
N ASN A 270 -9.67 6.49 -9.64
CA ASN A 270 -10.93 6.78 -10.33
C ASN A 270 -11.86 7.63 -9.46
N SER A 271 -12.06 7.23 -8.20
CA SER A 271 -12.92 7.93 -7.25
C SER A 271 -12.42 9.35 -6.99
N ARG A 272 -11.10 9.55 -6.89
CA ARG A 272 -10.49 10.86 -6.72
C ARG A 272 -10.66 11.74 -7.95
N ALA A 273 -10.43 11.19 -9.15
CA ALA A 273 -10.61 11.90 -10.40
C ALA A 273 -12.08 12.33 -10.60
N ILE A 274 -13.03 11.41 -10.42
CA ILE A 274 -14.47 11.68 -10.54
C ILE A 274 -14.92 12.73 -9.52
N THR A 275 -14.53 12.60 -8.25
CA THR A 275 -14.87 13.59 -7.21
C THR A 275 -14.36 14.98 -7.59
N ARG A 276 -13.15 15.06 -8.16
CA ARG A 276 -12.56 16.32 -8.59
C ARG A 276 -13.30 16.91 -9.79
N LEU A 277 -13.68 16.09 -10.77
CA LEU A 277 -14.49 16.52 -11.92
C LEU A 277 -15.86 17.04 -11.50
N VAL A 278 -16.55 16.37 -10.58
CA VAL A 278 -17.85 16.81 -10.03
C VAL A 278 -17.69 18.16 -9.32
N ARG A 279 -16.64 18.33 -8.51
CA ARG A 279 -16.36 19.60 -7.82
C ARG A 279 -16.05 20.74 -8.80
N LEU A 280 -15.27 20.47 -9.85
CA LEU A 280 -14.99 21.44 -10.90
C LEU A 280 -16.29 21.86 -11.60
N ARG A 281 -17.13 20.90 -11.98
CA ARG A 281 -18.42 21.18 -12.61
C ARG A 281 -19.32 22.04 -11.72
N GLY A 282 -19.37 21.76 -10.42
CA GLY A 282 -20.12 22.56 -9.45
C GLY A 282 -19.56 23.98 -9.27
N ALA A 283 -18.24 24.17 -9.40
CA ALA A 283 -17.62 25.48 -9.38
C ALA A 283 -17.91 26.29 -10.65
N GLU A 284 -17.87 25.65 -11.83
CA GLU A 284 -18.26 26.26 -13.11
C GLU A 284 -19.70 26.79 -13.07
N GLN A 285 -20.63 26.00 -12.52
CA GLN A 285 -22.02 26.41 -12.33
C GLN A 285 -22.19 27.63 -11.40
N LYS A 286 -21.19 27.90 -10.54
CA LYS A 286 -21.14 29.06 -9.65
C LYS A 286 -20.33 30.22 -10.22
N GLY A 287 -19.95 30.17 -11.50
CA GLY A 287 -19.26 31.25 -12.21
C GLY A 287 -17.73 31.11 -12.27
N ALA A 288 -17.15 29.98 -11.84
CA ALA A 288 -15.73 29.73 -12.08
C ALA A 288 -15.43 29.50 -13.57
N ALA A 289 -14.19 29.79 -14.00
CA ALA A 289 -13.77 29.56 -15.38
C ALA A 289 -13.85 28.07 -15.77
N PRO A 290 -14.36 27.73 -16.97
CA PRO A 290 -14.42 26.37 -17.45
C PRO A 290 -13.07 25.67 -17.51
N MET A 291 -13.07 24.36 -17.28
CA MET A 291 -11.90 23.54 -17.52
C MET A 291 -11.60 23.47 -19.03
N THR A 292 -10.34 23.69 -19.37
CA THR A 292 -9.77 23.64 -20.71
C THR A 292 -8.55 22.73 -20.72
N VAL A 293 -8.08 22.37 -21.92
CA VAL A 293 -6.84 21.59 -22.10
C VAL A 293 -5.65 22.26 -21.40
N ASN A 294 -5.64 23.60 -21.28
CA ASN A 294 -4.53 24.35 -20.69
C ASN A 294 -4.55 24.44 -19.16
N ASN A 295 -5.74 24.38 -18.53
CA ASN A 295 -5.90 24.54 -17.08
C ASN A 295 -6.36 23.28 -16.34
N ILE A 296 -6.61 22.16 -17.05
CA ILE A 296 -6.96 20.88 -16.45
C ILE A 296 -5.89 20.41 -15.46
N HIS A 297 -6.35 20.03 -14.27
CA HIS A 297 -5.50 19.62 -13.15
C HIS A 297 -4.59 18.45 -13.55
N PRO A 298 -3.30 18.45 -13.19
CA PRO A 298 -2.34 17.41 -13.58
C PRO A 298 -2.81 15.99 -13.27
N ALA A 299 -3.40 15.76 -12.09
CA ALA A 299 -3.94 14.45 -11.73
C ALA A 299 -5.06 13.95 -12.67
N ILE A 300 -5.90 14.84 -13.19
CA ILE A 300 -6.94 14.47 -14.17
C ILE A 300 -6.30 14.19 -15.53
N ARG A 301 -5.28 14.97 -15.93
CA ARG A 301 -4.51 14.68 -17.16
C ARG A 301 -3.89 13.30 -17.11
N VAL A 302 -3.22 12.96 -16.00
CA VAL A 302 -2.60 11.64 -15.81
C VAL A 302 -3.65 10.53 -15.82
N TRP A 303 -4.81 10.76 -15.20
CA TRP A 303 -5.91 9.80 -15.20
C TRP A 303 -6.50 9.56 -16.60
N LEU A 304 -6.69 10.63 -17.39
CA LEU A 304 -7.21 10.53 -18.77
C LEU A 304 -6.22 9.91 -19.77
N ALA A 305 -4.92 9.94 -19.46
CA ALA A 305 -3.86 9.42 -20.33
C ALA A 305 -3.57 7.93 -20.13
N ARG A 306 -4.30 7.25 -19.22
CA ARG A 306 -4.21 5.81 -18.97
C ARG A 306 -5.22 5.05 -19.81
#